data_AF-A0A819AKA3-F1
#
_entry.id   AF-A0A819AKA3-F1
#
_cell.length_a   1.000
_cell.length_b   1.000
_cell.length_c   1.000
_cell.angle_alpha   90.00
_cell.angle_beta   90.00
_cell.angle_gamma   90.00
#
_symmetry.space_group_name_H-M   'P 1'
#
loop_
_entity.id
_entity.type
_entity.pdbx_description
1 polymer ?
#
loop_
_entity_poly.entity_id
_entity_poly.type
_entity_poly.pdbx_seq_one_letter_code
_entity_poly.pdbx_strand_id
1 'polypeptide(L)'
;AHEAQFDQHKSLITDNGKIYVLQIVRGGCFLPDTLVMLADKSQVPVYSIQPGDNVLSFTGTGEIATTAVQEVFYRTVNNFIELHVYENTTILVTPDHLIFTGNDSFTPLRKLSVDDTVFALSEMGNSLKTVPIKSF
;
A
#
# COMPACT_ATOMS: atom_id res chain seq x y z
N ALA A 1 -15.03 30.35 -9.16
CA ALA A 1 -13.65 30.83 -9.34
C ALA A 1 -12.71 29.67 -9.07
N HIS A 2 -11.57 29.61 -9.77
CA HIS A 2 -10.53 28.61 -9.51
C HIS A 2 -9.60 29.11 -8.42
N GLU A 3 -9.30 28.26 -7.43
CA GLU A 3 -8.04 28.31 -6.69
C GLU A 3 -7.77 26.92 -6.11
N ALA A 4 -6.91 26.16 -6.79
CA ALA A 4 -6.33 24.94 -6.24
C ALA A 4 -5.09 25.35 -5.44
N GLN A 5 -5.17 25.31 -4.12
CA GLN A 5 -4.08 25.72 -3.24
C GLN A 5 -3.04 24.58 -3.12
N PHE A 6 -1.86 24.78 -3.71
CA PHE A 6 -0.74 23.87 -3.53
C PHE A 6 -0.12 24.04 -2.14
N ASP A 7 -0.13 22.98 -1.34
CA ASP A 7 0.58 22.87 -0.07
C ASP A 7 1.57 21.70 -0.16
N GLN A 8 2.86 21.96 0.04
CA GLN A 8 3.95 21.03 -0.28
C GLN A 8 4.19 19.95 0.80
N HIS A 9 3.27 19.82 1.77
CA HIS A 9 3.42 18.93 2.93
C HIS A 9 2.26 17.96 3.18
N LYS A 10 1.36 17.77 2.20
CA LYS A 10 0.20 16.88 2.34
C LYS A 10 0.28 15.68 1.40
N SER A 11 0.60 14.52 1.97
CA SER A 11 -0.04 13.27 1.55
C SER A 11 -1.57 13.46 1.61
N LEU A 12 -2.35 12.78 0.73
CA LEU A 12 -3.81 12.44 0.83
C LEU A 12 -4.87 13.19 -0.05
N ILE A 13 -5.87 12.40 -0.53
CA ILE A 13 -7.35 12.65 -0.64
C ILE A 13 -7.89 13.77 -1.58
N THR A 14 -9.08 13.73 -2.25
CA THR A 14 -9.90 12.73 -3.02
C THR A 14 -11.01 13.50 -3.80
N ASP A 15 -11.43 13.09 -5.02
CA ASP A 15 -12.77 13.38 -5.61
C ASP A 15 -13.06 12.54 -6.89
N ASN A 16 -14.32 12.46 -7.34
CA ASN A 16 -14.84 11.67 -8.48
C ASN A 16 -14.67 10.13 -8.38
N GLY A 17 -14.68 9.58 -7.16
CA GLY A 17 -14.84 8.14 -6.92
C GLY A 17 -13.65 7.26 -7.32
N LYS A 18 -12.42 7.79 -7.30
CA LYS A 18 -11.18 7.03 -7.56
C LYS A 18 -10.17 7.18 -6.43
N ILE A 19 -9.40 6.11 -6.21
CA ILE A 19 -8.33 6.04 -5.20
C ILE A 19 -6.99 5.86 -5.91
N TYR A 20 -5.96 6.60 -5.49
CA TYR A 20 -4.64 6.57 -6.11
C TYR A 20 -3.61 5.95 -5.17
N VAL A 21 -3.02 4.83 -5.56
CA VAL A 21 -1.78 4.32 -4.95
C VAL A 21 -0.62 5.15 -5.49
N LEU A 22 -0.33 6.29 -4.85
CA LEU A 22 0.68 7.23 -5.34
C LEU A 22 2.08 6.90 -4.82
N GLN A 23 2.85 6.13 -5.59
CA GLN A 23 4.27 5.84 -5.30
C GLN A 23 5.22 6.98 -5.75
N ILE A 24 4.97 8.20 -5.28
CA ILE A 24 5.83 9.38 -5.47
C ILE A 24 5.77 10.16 -4.14
N VAL A 25 6.79 10.14 -3.25
CA VAL A 25 8.18 10.57 -3.49
C VAL A 25 9.19 9.67 -2.76
N ARG A 26 10.24 9.19 -3.45
CA ARG A 26 11.54 8.67 -2.92
C ARG A 26 11.57 7.55 -1.84
N GLY A 27 10.45 7.05 -1.32
CA GLY A 27 10.42 6.04 -0.25
C GLY A 27 10.90 4.64 -0.65
N GLY A 28 9.95 3.74 -0.93
CA GLY A 28 10.24 2.31 -1.01
C GLY A 28 9.55 1.54 -2.12
N CYS A 29 9.86 0.24 -2.18
CA CYS A 29 9.37 -0.76 -3.13
C CYS A 29 9.04 -2.07 -2.40
N PHE A 30 8.20 -2.89 -3.03
CA PHE A 30 8.03 -4.31 -2.68
C PHE A 30 8.93 -5.16 -3.58
N LEU A 31 9.28 -6.38 -3.15
CA LEU A 31 9.96 -7.33 -4.03
C LEU A 31 8.99 -7.94 -5.08
N PRO A 32 9.50 -8.37 -6.24
CA PRO A 32 8.68 -8.75 -7.41
C PRO A 32 7.51 -9.70 -7.14
N ASP A 33 7.72 -10.70 -6.27
CA ASP A 33 6.75 -11.77 -6.00
C ASP A 33 5.71 -11.39 -4.92
N THR A 34 5.77 -10.18 -4.38
CA THR A 34 4.79 -9.68 -3.40
C THR A 34 3.41 -9.62 -4.03
N LEU A 35 2.42 -10.29 -3.42
CA LEU A 35 1.09 -10.42 -3.99
C LEU A 35 0.26 -9.14 -3.85
N VAL A 36 -0.44 -8.78 -4.91
CA VAL A 36 -1.42 -7.69 -5.00
C VAL A 36 -2.77 -8.29 -5.34
N MET A 37 -3.83 -7.83 -4.65
CA MET A 37 -5.20 -8.31 -4.90
C MET A 37 -5.87 -7.49 -6.00
N LEU A 38 -6.31 -8.18 -7.06
CA LEU A 38 -7.09 -7.58 -8.15
C LEU A 38 -8.55 -7.35 -7.73
N ALA A 39 -9.28 -6.55 -8.51
CA ALA A 39 -10.67 -6.20 -8.23
C ALA A 39 -11.64 -7.40 -8.20
N ASP A 40 -11.31 -8.48 -8.91
CA ASP A 40 -12.03 -9.76 -8.87
C ASP A 40 -11.64 -10.66 -7.68
N LYS A 41 -10.74 -10.17 -6.81
CA LYS A 41 -10.16 -10.82 -5.63
C LYS A 41 -9.15 -11.93 -5.92
N SER A 42 -8.78 -12.14 -7.19
CA SER A 42 -7.59 -12.91 -7.52
C SER A 42 -6.34 -12.18 -6.99
N GLN A 43 -5.24 -12.91 -6.83
CA GLN A 43 -3.96 -12.35 -6.42
C GLN A 43 -2.91 -12.63 -7.48
N VAL A 44 -2.11 -11.61 -7.79
CA VAL A 44 -1.00 -11.69 -8.76
C VAL A 44 0.25 -11.04 -8.16
N PRO A 45 1.46 -11.49 -8.51
CA PRO A 45 2.69 -10.85 -8.04
C PRO A 45 2.82 -9.43 -8.62
N VAL A 46 3.33 -8.49 -7.83
CA VAL A 46 3.41 -7.06 -8.20
C VAL A 46 4.19 -6.81 -9.49
N TYR A 47 5.14 -7.68 -9.87
CA TYR A 47 5.86 -7.55 -11.15
C TYR A 47 4.96 -7.72 -12.37
N SER A 48 3.82 -8.43 -12.25
CA SER A 48 2.92 -8.74 -13.36
C SER A 48 1.84 -7.67 -13.59
N ILE A 49 1.70 -6.74 -12.64
CA ILE A 49 0.77 -5.61 -12.71
C ILE A 49 1.16 -4.68 -13.86
N GLN A 50 0.15 -4.23 -14.62
CA GLN A 50 0.29 -3.34 -15.76
C GLN A 50 -0.66 -2.14 -15.65
N PRO A 51 -0.34 -1.00 -16.30
CA PRO A 51 -1.30 0.09 -16.49
C PRO A 51 -2.61 -0.41 -17.10
N GLY A 52 -3.74 -0.06 -16.47
CA GLY A 52 -5.07 -0.53 -16.83
C GLY A 52 -5.62 -1.66 -15.95
N ASP A 53 -4.76 -2.38 -15.21
CA ASP A 53 -5.23 -3.42 -14.28
C ASP A 53 -6.08 -2.81 -13.16
N ASN A 54 -7.19 -3.47 -12.85
CA ASN A 54 -8.07 -3.07 -11.74
C ASN A 54 -7.65 -3.79 -10.46
N VAL A 55 -7.18 -3.04 -9.48
CA VAL A 55 -6.72 -3.53 -8.17
C VAL A 55 -7.68 -3.12 -7.06
N LEU A 56 -7.69 -3.89 -5.96
CA LEU A 56 -8.32 -3.42 -4.73
C LEU A 56 -7.41 -2.41 -4.02
N SER A 57 -8.07 -1.40 -3.48
CA SER A 57 -7.49 -0.27 -2.77
C SER A 57 -8.44 0.12 -1.63
N PHE A 58 -8.07 1.11 -0.83
CA PHE A 58 -8.91 1.61 0.25
C PHE A 58 -8.81 3.12 0.39
N THR A 59 -9.90 3.76 0.84
CA THR A 59 -9.91 5.19 1.18
C THR A 59 -9.07 5.43 2.44
N GLY A 60 -8.74 6.69 2.72
CA GLY A 60 -8.15 7.04 4.02
C GLY A 60 -9.03 6.67 5.23
N THR A 61 -10.36 6.64 5.04
CA THR A 61 -11.35 6.12 6.00
C THR A 61 -11.43 4.58 6.07
N GLY A 62 -10.68 3.86 5.23
CA GLY A 62 -10.61 2.39 5.21
C GLY A 62 -11.68 1.68 4.38
N GLU A 63 -12.47 2.40 3.60
CA GLU A 63 -13.50 1.83 2.71
C GLU A 63 -12.82 1.19 1.49
N ILE A 64 -13.16 -0.06 1.17
CA ILE A 64 -12.58 -0.77 0.03
C ILE A 64 -13.13 -0.21 -1.29
N ALA A 65 -12.24 0.10 -2.23
CA ALA A 65 -12.62 0.50 -3.59
C ALA A 65 -11.74 -0.18 -4.65
N THR A 66 -12.29 -0.30 -5.86
CA THR A 66 -11.54 -0.69 -7.05
C THR A 66 -10.88 0.53 -7.68
N THR A 67 -9.63 0.40 -8.13
CA THR A 67 -8.95 1.45 -8.90
C THR A 67 -8.12 0.86 -10.04
N ALA A 68 -7.97 1.63 -11.12
CA ALA A 68 -7.17 1.25 -12.27
C ALA A 68 -5.73 1.76 -12.10
N VAL A 69 -4.75 0.88 -12.22
CA VAL A 69 -3.32 1.21 -12.20
C VAL A 69 -3.01 2.17 -13.35
N GLN A 70 -2.34 3.29 -13.05
CA GLN A 70 -1.97 4.30 -14.06
C GLN A 70 -0.55 4.10 -14.58
N GLU A 71 0.39 3.82 -13.68
CA GLU A 71 1.83 3.69 -13.97
C GLU A 71 2.44 2.60 -13.09
N VAL A 72 3.53 1.99 -13.55
CA VAL A 72 4.29 0.97 -12.82
C VAL A 72 5.76 1.36 -12.82
N PHE A 73 6.43 1.23 -11.67
CA PHE A 73 7.82 1.65 -11.47
C PHE A 73 8.69 0.48 -11.05
N TYR A 74 9.78 0.26 -11.77
CA TYR A 74 10.80 -0.75 -11.44
C TYR A 74 12.05 -0.07 -10.88
N ARG A 75 12.61 -0.63 -9.80
CA ARG A 75 13.85 -0.16 -9.19
C ARG A 75 14.68 -1.33 -8.69
N THR A 76 15.99 -1.29 -8.92
CA THR A 76 16.94 -2.16 -8.23
C THR A 76 17.17 -1.61 -6.82
N VAL A 77 17.08 -2.48 -5.81
CA VAL A 77 17.28 -2.14 -4.40
C VAL A 77 18.22 -3.15 -3.76
N ASN A 78 19.07 -2.68 -2.84
CA ASN A 78 20.12 -3.50 -2.21
C ASN A 78 19.80 -3.85 -0.74
N ASN A 79 18.63 -3.45 -0.24
CA ASN A 79 18.21 -3.65 1.15
C ASN A 79 16.68 -3.80 1.20
N PHE A 80 16.21 -4.86 1.87
CA PHE A 80 14.82 -5.17 2.16
C PHE A 80 14.73 -5.85 3.53
N ILE A 81 13.53 -5.83 4.11
CA ILE A 81 13.18 -6.37 5.43
C ILE A 81 12.15 -7.49 5.22
N GLU A 82 12.15 -8.51 6.09
CA GLU A 82 11.16 -9.58 6.09
C GLU A 82 10.01 -9.24 7.05
N LEU A 83 9.00 -8.52 6.56
CA LEU A 83 7.87 -8.11 7.39
C LEU A 83 6.89 -9.27 7.61
N HIS A 84 6.72 -9.67 8.88
CA HIS A 84 5.74 -10.68 9.28
C HIS A 84 4.53 -10.05 9.99
N VAL A 85 3.33 -10.24 9.45
CA VAL A 85 2.06 -9.69 10.00
C VAL A 85 1.01 -10.76 10.32
N TYR A 86 0.98 -11.87 9.60
CA TYR A 86 0.17 -13.04 9.91
C TYR A 86 1.06 -14.26 10.12
N GLU A 87 0.50 -15.35 10.66
CA GLU A 87 1.20 -16.63 10.65
C GLU A 87 1.40 -17.08 9.21
N ASN A 88 2.64 -17.46 8.87
CA ASN A 88 3.05 -17.90 7.53
C ASN A 88 2.84 -16.85 6.40
N THR A 89 2.66 -15.56 6.71
CA THR A 89 2.67 -14.48 5.70
C THR A 89 3.87 -13.58 5.90
N THR A 90 4.80 -13.65 4.96
CA THR A 90 5.98 -12.80 4.82
C THR A 90 5.74 -11.79 3.69
N ILE A 91 6.11 -10.52 3.91
CA ILE A 91 6.19 -9.49 2.88
C ILE A 91 7.63 -9.00 2.82
N LEU A 92 8.27 -9.10 1.64
CA LEU A 92 9.63 -8.58 1.43
C LEU A 92 9.57 -7.15 0.88
N VAL A 93 10.04 -6.20 1.68
CA VAL A 93 9.75 -4.77 1.49
C VAL A 93 10.93 -3.89 1.93
N THR A 94 11.19 -2.80 1.21
CA THR A 94 12.29 -1.88 1.55
C THR A 94 12.01 -1.12 2.86
N PRO A 95 13.02 -0.77 3.68
CA PRO A 95 12.85 -0.03 4.94
C PRO A 95 12.12 1.32 4.83
N ASP A 96 12.16 1.95 3.66
CA ASP A 96 11.53 3.25 3.37
C ASP A 96 10.15 3.14 2.70
N HIS A 97 9.58 1.93 2.60
CA HIS A 97 8.21 1.76 2.11
C HIS A 97 7.21 2.28 3.14
N LEU A 98 6.18 2.97 2.67
CA LEU A 98 5.13 3.56 3.50
C LEU A 98 4.02 2.53 3.76
N ILE A 99 3.81 2.18 5.03
CA ILE A 99 2.75 1.27 5.48
C ILE A 99 1.58 2.08 6.04
N PHE A 100 0.34 1.69 5.71
CA PHE A 100 -0.86 2.36 6.21
C PHE A 100 -1.09 2.04 7.69
N THR A 101 -1.16 3.08 8.52
CA THR A 101 -1.33 3.01 9.98
C THR A 101 -2.69 3.57 10.44
N GLY A 102 -3.61 3.85 9.51
CA GLY A 102 -4.96 4.34 9.80
C GLY A 102 -5.03 5.86 9.98
N ASN A 103 -6.24 6.40 10.07
CA ASN A 103 -6.50 7.85 10.19
C ASN A 103 -5.73 8.66 9.14
N ASP A 104 -5.83 8.23 7.87
CA ASP A 104 -5.11 8.79 6.74
C ASP A 104 -3.55 8.72 6.84
N SER A 105 -2.99 8.12 7.89
CA SER A 105 -1.56 8.13 8.15
C SER A 105 -0.81 6.98 7.48
N PHE A 106 0.41 7.29 7.02
CA PHE A 106 1.34 6.34 6.44
C PHE A 106 2.71 6.50 7.08
N THR A 107 3.28 5.39 7.58
CA THR A 107 4.55 5.38 8.32
C THR A 107 5.60 4.57 7.54
N PRO A 108 6.83 5.09 7.33
CA PRO A 108 7.92 4.29 6.77
C PRO A 108 8.22 3.07 7.64
N LEU A 109 8.38 1.89 7.04
CA LEU A 109 8.58 0.63 7.75
C LEU A 109 9.68 0.70 8.83
N ARG A 110 10.81 1.37 8.54
CA ARG A 110 11.92 1.58 9.49
C ARG A 110 11.59 2.40 10.74
N LYS A 111 10.39 2.97 10.84
CA LYS A 111 9.89 3.70 12.02
C LYS A 111 8.89 2.88 12.83
N LEU A 112 8.51 1.70 12.34
CA LEU A 112 7.60 0.78 13.03
C LEU A 112 8.40 -0.22 13.86
N SER A 113 7.76 -0.74 14.90
CA SER A 113 8.28 -1.73 15.84
C SER A 113 7.42 -3.00 15.83
N VAL A 114 7.89 -4.06 16.49
CA VAL A 114 7.03 -5.20 16.86
C VAL A 114 5.89 -4.69 17.74
N ASP A 115 4.72 -5.32 17.64
CA ASP A 115 3.44 -4.93 18.24
C ASP A 115 2.80 -3.61 17.74
N ASP A 116 3.48 -2.82 16.89
CA ASP A 116 2.81 -1.71 16.19
C ASP A 116 1.69 -2.25 15.29
N THR A 117 0.56 -1.56 15.30
CA THR A 117 -0.63 -1.96 14.54
C THR A 117 -0.61 -1.33 13.15
N VAL A 118 -0.72 -2.18 12.13
CA VAL A 118 -0.85 -1.79 10.72
C VAL A 118 -2.17 -2.31 10.15
N PHE A 119 -2.59 -1.77 9.01
CA PHE A 119 -3.82 -2.20 8.32
C PHE A 119 -3.51 -3.16 7.19
N ALA A 120 -4.19 -4.31 7.19
CA ALA A 120 -4.11 -5.32 6.14
C ALA A 120 -5.51 -5.56 5.54
N LEU A 121 -5.56 -5.82 4.23
CA LEU A 121 -6.78 -6.26 3.56
C LEU A 121 -7.13 -7.69 4.02
N SER A 122 -8.42 -7.97 4.25
CA SER A 122 -8.87 -9.33 4.53
C SER A 122 -8.63 -10.26 3.34
N GLU A 123 -8.44 -11.56 3.59
CA GLU A 123 -8.28 -12.57 2.52
C GLU A 123 -9.42 -12.55 1.48
N MET A 124 -10.62 -12.13 1.88
CA MET A 124 -11.81 -12.02 1.02
C MET A 124 -11.95 -10.67 0.29
N GLY A 125 -10.98 -9.75 0.45
CA GLY A 125 -10.95 -8.44 -0.21
C GLY A 125 -12.13 -7.53 0.17
N ASN A 126 -12.70 -7.70 1.36
CA ASN A 126 -14.00 -7.08 1.72
C ASN A 126 -13.95 -6.14 2.93
N SER A 127 -12.82 -6.06 3.62
CA SER A 127 -12.63 -5.26 4.83
C SER A 127 -11.14 -5.06 5.08
N LEU A 128 -10.76 -3.90 5.63
CA LEU A 128 -9.47 -3.77 6.29
C LEU A 128 -9.57 -4.34 7.71
N LYS A 129 -8.47 -4.91 8.19
CA LYS A 129 -8.27 -5.37 9.56
C LYS A 129 -6.99 -4.77 10.11
N THR A 130 -7.00 -4.44 11.39
CA THR A 130 -5.79 -4.13 12.15
C THR A 130 -5.03 -5.40 12.49
N VAL A 131 -3.70 -5.39 12.31
CA VAL A 131 -2.81 -6.51 12.64
C VAL A 131 -1.54 -5.98 13.31
N PRO A 132 -1.02 -6.65 14.36
CA PRO A 132 0.27 -6.31 14.94
C PRO A 132 1.41 -6.82 14.05
N ILE A 133 2.50 -6.07 13.97
CA ILE A 133 3.76 -6.57 13.41
C ILE A 133 4.34 -7.61 14.37
N LYS A 134 4.69 -8.79 13.84
CA LYS A 134 5.26 -9.90 14.63
C LYS A 134 6.79 -9.88 14.66
N SER A 135 7.42 -9.59 13.51
CA SER A 135 8.88 -9.53 13.34
C SER A 135 9.27 -8.86 12.01
N PHE A 136 10.58 -8.63 11.84
CA PHE A 136 11.28 -7.99 10.72
C PHE A 136 12.50 -8.80 10.29
#